data_AF-F8Q4S4-F1
#
_entry.id   AF-F8Q4S4-F1
#
_cell.length_a   1.000
_cell.length_b   1.000
_cell.length_c   1.000
_cell.angle_alpha   90.00
_cell.angle_beta   90.00
_cell.angle_gamma   90.00
#
_symmetry.space_group_name_H-M   'P 1'
#
loop_
_entity.id
_entity.type
_entity.pdbx_description
1 polymer ?
#
loop_
_entity_poly.entity_id
_entity_poly.type
_entity_poly.pdbx_seq_one_letter_code
_entity_poly.pdbx_strand_id
1 'polypeptide(L)'
;VKSHPFVISHDNLNIPFHVYSQCIDNQSHFDSGTAATIYFQPDAPPIAPLCNRTLQEYCAAGCLTPLNTFRVLRYLIECPEFNFATYSHRDDLVFTPPLPIQQFPSGQAYVTQQYMLGTVHIEEASYEGNDKLLTEWFKQLGLHSDEEQCRTGMECVIPWVGDQLTIERLRGLYKFRAQDHNAFDQMDWIIPVFGWFHLHMAFTNSLHKQYLGTTAGCGLMHAFTLLERKGLNYVQTKGPFYQNLHDTITHVAEAYIWTCW
;
A
#
# COMPACT_ATOMS: atom_id res chain seq x y z
N VAL A 1 10.41 -16.21 8.35
CA VAL A 1 10.95 -15.42 7.21
C VAL A 1 11.65 -16.29 6.18
N LYS A 2 12.77 -16.97 6.51
CA LYS A 2 13.58 -17.71 5.51
C LYS A 2 12.87 -18.82 4.71
N SER A 3 11.77 -19.35 5.25
CA SER A 3 11.00 -20.48 4.70
C SER A 3 9.67 -20.08 4.04
N HIS A 4 9.26 -18.80 4.10
CA HIS A 4 7.95 -18.38 3.61
C HIS A 4 8.07 -17.07 2.82
N PRO A 5 7.38 -16.94 1.68
CA PRO A 5 7.22 -15.65 1.02
C PRO A 5 6.62 -14.62 1.97
N PHE A 6 7.09 -13.39 1.89
CA PHE A 6 6.61 -12.31 2.74
C PHE A 6 6.58 -11.00 1.97
N VAL A 7 5.74 -10.09 2.48
CA VAL A 7 5.69 -8.69 2.09
C VAL A 7 6.28 -7.88 3.22
N ILE A 8 7.04 -6.84 2.92
CA ILE A 8 7.50 -5.88 3.92
C ILE A 8 6.88 -4.52 3.63
N SER A 9 6.43 -3.83 4.69
CA SER A 9 6.13 -2.41 4.62
C SER A 9 7.02 -1.65 5.57
N HIS A 10 7.51 -0.47 5.18
CA HIS A 10 8.09 0.48 6.11
C HIS A 10 7.56 1.89 5.90
N ASP A 11 7.63 2.70 6.95
CA ASP A 11 7.26 4.11 6.93
C ASP A 11 7.99 4.85 8.07
N ASN A 12 8.06 6.17 7.94
CA ASN A 12 8.67 7.05 8.92
C ASN A 12 7.87 7.09 10.23
N LEU A 13 8.60 7.02 11.34
CA LEU A 13 8.13 7.36 12.66
C LEU A 13 8.64 8.73 13.05
N ASN A 14 7.72 9.61 13.40
CA ASN A 14 7.96 11.01 13.66
C ASN A 14 7.31 11.38 14.99
N ILE A 15 8.10 11.42 16.06
CA ILE A 15 7.60 11.57 17.43
C ILE A 15 8.05 12.92 18.01
N PRO A 16 7.12 13.88 18.19
CA PRO A 16 7.43 15.11 18.90
C PRO A 16 7.40 14.87 20.42
N PHE A 17 8.49 15.18 21.10
CA PHE A 17 8.57 15.19 22.56
C PHE A 17 8.43 16.62 23.07
N HIS A 18 7.31 16.88 23.74
CA HIS A 18 7.02 18.18 24.32
C HIS A 18 7.32 18.17 25.82
N VAL A 19 8.12 19.15 26.26
CA VAL A 19 8.36 19.40 27.68
C VAL A 19 7.43 20.51 28.17
N TYR A 20 6.90 20.37 29.38
CA TYR A 20 5.96 21.34 29.95
C TYR A 20 6.61 22.71 30.22
N SER A 21 7.89 22.72 30.59
CA SER A 21 8.68 23.93 30.81
C SER A 21 10.02 23.80 30.09
N GLN A 22 10.27 24.68 29.12
CA GLN A 22 11.55 24.74 28.42
C GLN A 22 12.62 25.38 29.31
N CYS A 23 13.75 24.70 29.45
CA CYS A 23 14.97 25.21 30.07
C CYS A 23 16.15 24.87 29.16
N ILE A 24 17.33 25.46 29.41
CA ILE A 24 18.54 25.22 28.59
C ILE A 24 18.82 23.72 28.45
N ASP A 25 18.64 22.97 29.54
CA ASP A 25 18.94 21.53 29.62
C ASP A 25 17.71 20.63 29.36
N ASN A 26 16.54 21.22 29.11
CA ASN A 26 15.28 20.50 28.95
C ASN A 26 14.44 21.16 27.86
N GLN A 27 14.67 20.74 26.63
CA GLN A 27 14.03 21.31 25.45
C GLN A 27 13.08 20.29 24.81
N SER A 28 12.02 20.81 24.20
CA SER A 28 11.22 20.01 23.29
C SER A 28 12.12 19.55 22.14
N HIS A 29 12.01 18.28 21.76
CA HIS A 29 12.78 17.73 20.65
C HIS A 29 11.87 16.88 19.77
N PHE A 30 12.39 16.54 18.61
CA PHE A 30 11.67 15.76 17.61
C PHE A 30 12.56 14.61 17.20
N ASP A 31 12.06 13.39 17.43
CA ASP A 31 12.77 12.19 17.01
C ASP A 31 12.16 11.67 15.71
N SER A 32 13.04 11.49 14.75
CA SER A 32 12.74 10.82 13.49
C SER A 32 13.34 9.41 13.50
N GLY A 33 12.62 8.46 12.94
CA GLY A 33 13.08 7.11 12.72
C GLY A 33 12.19 6.41 11.71
N THR A 34 12.34 5.10 11.61
CA THR A 34 11.54 4.26 10.71
C THR A 34 11.14 2.98 11.42
N ALA A 35 9.94 2.49 11.12
CA ALA A 35 9.47 1.15 11.50
C ALA A 35 9.18 0.32 10.26
N ALA A 36 9.33 -0.99 10.40
CA ALA A 36 8.94 -1.93 9.36
C ALA A 36 8.06 -3.05 9.93
N THR A 37 7.15 -3.56 9.10
CA THR A 37 6.29 -4.70 9.41
C THR A 37 6.37 -5.71 8.28
N ILE A 38 6.49 -6.98 8.67
CA ILE A 38 6.48 -8.12 7.77
C ILE A 38 5.10 -8.75 7.80
N TYR A 39 4.58 -9.09 6.63
CA TYR A 39 3.34 -9.81 6.43
C TYR A 39 3.65 -11.12 5.75
N PHE A 40 3.16 -12.22 6.30
CA PHE A 40 3.28 -13.54 5.67
C PHE A 40 2.05 -14.37 5.99
N GLN A 41 1.82 -15.40 5.18
CA GLN A 41 0.74 -16.36 5.38
C GLN A 41 1.37 -17.70 5.81
N PRO A 42 1.17 -18.15 7.06
CA PRO A 42 1.89 -19.29 7.63
C PRO A 42 1.70 -20.58 6.84
N ASP A 43 0.46 -20.92 6.51
CA ASP A 43 0.14 -22.17 5.80
C ASP A 43 0.00 -21.95 4.28
N ALA A 44 0.62 -20.89 3.74
CA ALA A 44 0.64 -20.69 2.29
C ALA A 44 1.25 -21.92 1.60
N PRO A 45 0.63 -22.43 0.51
CA PRO A 45 1.23 -23.48 -0.29
C PRO A 45 2.65 -23.06 -0.71
N PRO A 46 3.63 -23.98 -0.71
CA PRO A 46 4.98 -23.65 -1.11
C PRO A 46 4.97 -23.10 -2.53
N ILE A 47 5.48 -21.88 -2.68
CA ILE A 47 5.65 -21.24 -3.97
C ILE A 47 7.05 -21.62 -4.46
N ALA A 48 7.17 -21.99 -5.73
CA ALA A 48 8.48 -22.18 -6.35
C ALA A 48 9.30 -20.89 -6.19
N PRO A 49 10.62 -20.98 -6.00
CA PRO A 49 11.50 -19.82 -6.03
C PRO A 49 11.16 -18.94 -7.24
N LEU A 50 10.87 -17.67 -6.97
CA LEU A 50 10.52 -16.69 -7.97
C LEU A 50 11.65 -15.69 -8.01
N CYS A 51 12.43 -15.70 -9.09
CA CYS A 51 13.43 -14.68 -9.35
C CYS A 51 12.85 -13.58 -10.24
N ASN A 52 13.54 -12.44 -10.31
CA ASN A 52 13.09 -11.31 -11.14
C ASN A 52 12.90 -11.71 -12.61
N ARG A 53 13.79 -12.54 -13.16
CA ARG A 53 13.68 -13.02 -14.55
C ARG A 53 12.36 -13.77 -14.80
N THR A 54 12.00 -14.71 -13.94
CA THR A 54 10.74 -15.45 -14.05
C THR A 54 9.53 -14.53 -13.87
N LEU A 55 9.62 -13.54 -12.97
CA LEU A 55 8.60 -12.51 -12.84
C LEU A 55 8.44 -11.69 -14.12
N GLN A 56 9.53 -11.27 -14.76
CA GLN A 56 9.50 -10.56 -16.04
C GLN A 56 8.86 -11.40 -17.15
N GLU A 57 9.15 -12.70 -17.20
CA GLU A 57 8.52 -13.64 -18.14
C GLU A 57 7.00 -13.72 -17.92
N TYR A 58 6.54 -13.83 -16.66
CA TYR A 58 5.12 -13.79 -16.33
C TYR A 58 4.46 -12.45 -16.69
N CYS A 59 5.12 -11.32 -16.40
CA CYS A 59 4.65 -9.99 -16.79
C CYS A 59 4.54 -9.87 -18.31
N ALA A 60 5.55 -10.29 -19.06
CA ALA A 60 5.56 -10.26 -20.52
C ALA A 60 4.42 -11.11 -21.11
N ALA A 61 4.21 -12.31 -20.58
CA ALA A 61 3.09 -13.17 -20.98
C ALA A 61 1.73 -12.54 -20.65
N GLY A 62 1.57 -11.95 -19.45
CA GLY A 62 0.36 -11.24 -19.04
C GLY A 62 0.06 -10.02 -19.90
N CYS A 63 1.08 -9.29 -20.35
CA CYS A 63 0.96 -8.14 -21.23
C CYS A 63 0.42 -8.49 -22.63
N LEU A 64 0.50 -9.75 -23.08
CA LEU A 64 -0.07 -10.17 -24.37
C LEU A 64 -1.60 -10.29 -24.33
N THR A 65 -2.18 -10.47 -23.15
CA THR A 65 -3.64 -10.60 -22.95
C THR A 65 -4.11 -9.84 -21.71
N PRO A 66 -3.89 -8.51 -21.65
CA PRO A 66 -4.06 -7.74 -20.41
C PRO A 66 -5.53 -7.65 -19.95
N LEU A 67 -6.46 -7.76 -20.90
CA LEU A 67 -7.89 -7.71 -20.67
C LEU A 67 -8.54 -8.90 -21.37
N ASN A 68 -9.26 -9.73 -20.62
CA ASN A 68 -10.16 -10.70 -21.24
C ASN A 68 -11.53 -10.04 -21.49
N THR A 69 -12.24 -10.51 -22.51
CA THR A 69 -13.55 -9.95 -22.90
C THR A 69 -14.54 -9.98 -21.74
N PHE A 70 -14.55 -11.05 -20.94
CA PHE A 70 -15.39 -11.15 -19.74
C PHE A 70 -15.14 -10.01 -18.74
N ARG A 71 -13.89 -9.64 -18.44
CA ARG A 71 -13.53 -8.59 -17.48
C ARG A 71 -14.02 -7.22 -17.95
N VAL A 72 -13.99 -6.97 -19.25
CA VAL A 72 -14.55 -5.73 -19.84
C VAL A 72 -16.08 -5.74 -19.73
N LEU A 73 -16.71 -6.85 -20.12
CA LEU A 73 -18.17 -7.00 -20.07
C LEU A 73 -18.70 -7.04 -18.63
N ARG A 74 -17.86 -7.44 -17.65
CA ARG A 74 -18.22 -7.49 -16.24
C ARG A 74 -18.75 -6.15 -15.73
N TYR A 75 -18.11 -5.05 -16.14
CA TYR A 75 -18.55 -3.69 -15.81
C TYR A 75 -19.95 -3.37 -16.33
N LEU A 76 -20.33 -3.92 -17.48
CA LEU A 76 -21.65 -3.72 -18.07
C LEU A 76 -22.70 -4.62 -17.40
N ILE A 77 -22.37 -5.88 -17.11
CA ILE A 77 -23.34 -6.84 -16.53
C ILE A 77 -23.57 -6.63 -15.03
N GLU A 78 -22.61 -6.05 -14.30
CA GLU A 78 -22.74 -5.69 -12.89
C GLU A 78 -23.37 -4.29 -12.70
N CYS A 79 -23.61 -3.55 -13.78
CA CYS A 79 -24.20 -2.22 -13.75
C CYS A 79 -25.69 -2.31 -13.32
N PRO A 80 -26.13 -1.57 -12.29
CA PRO A 80 -27.53 -1.60 -11.83
C PRO A 80 -28.56 -1.30 -12.94
N GLU A 81 -28.20 -0.43 -13.88
CA GLU A 81 -29.04 0.01 -15.00
C GLU A 81 -29.22 -1.06 -16.08
N PHE A 82 -28.33 -2.06 -16.13
CA PHE A 82 -28.39 -3.13 -17.10
C PHE A 82 -28.89 -4.42 -16.44
N ASN A 83 -30.17 -4.73 -16.67
CA ASN A 83 -30.78 -5.95 -16.13
C ASN A 83 -30.29 -7.19 -16.91
N PHE A 84 -29.11 -7.68 -16.55
CA PHE A 84 -28.48 -8.85 -17.18
C PHE A 84 -29.37 -10.11 -17.13
N ALA A 85 -30.18 -10.26 -16.07
CA ALA A 85 -31.12 -11.37 -15.97
C ALA A 85 -32.17 -11.36 -17.10
N THR A 86 -32.46 -10.21 -17.69
CA THR A 86 -33.40 -10.09 -18.83
C THR A 86 -32.72 -10.07 -20.20
N TYR A 87 -31.38 -10.09 -20.24
CA TYR A 87 -30.63 -10.02 -21.49
C TYR A 87 -30.71 -11.34 -22.26
N SER A 88 -31.12 -11.28 -23.54
CA SER A 88 -31.40 -12.46 -24.38
C SER A 88 -30.19 -13.35 -24.60
N HIS A 89 -28.96 -12.82 -24.49
CA HIS A 89 -27.71 -13.56 -24.69
C HIS A 89 -26.92 -13.76 -23.39
N ARG A 90 -27.58 -13.70 -22.22
CA ARG A 90 -26.92 -13.87 -20.91
C ARG A 90 -26.16 -15.20 -20.77
N ASP A 91 -26.57 -16.22 -21.51
CA ASP A 91 -25.99 -17.57 -21.47
C ASP A 91 -24.80 -17.73 -22.45
N ASP A 92 -24.37 -16.66 -23.13
CA ASP A 92 -23.19 -16.69 -24.00
C ASP A 92 -21.91 -16.96 -23.18
N LEU A 93 -21.01 -17.78 -23.74
CA LEU A 93 -19.75 -18.15 -23.12
C LEU A 93 -18.86 -16.95 -22.76
N VAL A 94 -19.02 -15.81 -23.45
CA VAL A 94 -18.30 -14.56 -23.15
C VAL A 94 -18.62 -14.01 -21.76
N PHE A 95 -19.78 -14.34 -21.20
CA PHE A 95 -20.21 -14.00 -19.84
C PHE A 95 -19.84 -15.07 -18.81
N THR A 96 -19.14 -16.13 -19.21
CA THR A 96 -18.60 -17.10 -18.27
C THR A 96 -17.34 -16.52 -17.62
N PRO A 97 -17.26 -16.46 -16.28
CA PRO A 97 -16.05 -16.00 -15.60
C PRO A 97 -14.86 -16.87 -16.03
N PRO A 98 -13.70 -16.27 -16.36
CA PRO A 98 -12.50 -17.06 -16.58
C PRO A 98 -12.20 -17.87 -15.32
N LEU A 99 -11.67 -19.08 -15.50
CA LEU A 99 -11.18 -19.87 -14.38
C LEU A 99 -10.25 -19.00 -13.52
N PRO A 100 -10.44 -18.97 -12.18
CA PRO A 100 -9.53 -18.24 -11.30
C PRO A 100 -8.10 -18.69 -11.60
N ILE A 101 -7.23 -17.75 -11.94
CA ILE A 101 -5.85 -18.06 -12.32
C ILE A 101 -5.17 -18.79 -11.16
N GLN A 102 -5.43 -18.35 -9.92
CA GLN A 102 -5.08 -19.04 -8.67
C GLN A 102 -6.06 -18.60 -7.57
N GLN A 103 -6.96 -19.48 -7.13
CA GLN A 103 -7.76 -19.19 -5.92
C GLN A 103 -6.87 -19.38 -4.70
N PHE A 104 -6.68 -18.31 -3.92
CA PHE A 104 -5.96 -18.42 -2.66
C PHE A 104 -6.74 -19.31 -1.69
N PRO A 105 -6.04 -20.16 -0.92
CA PRO A 105 -6.69 -20.93 0.12
C PRO A 105 -7.28 -19.98 1.17
N SER A 106 -8.44 -20.35 1.71
CA SER A 106 -9.21 -19.55 2.67
C SER A 106 -9.47 -20.36 3.94
N GLY A 107 -9.63 -19.66 5.06
CA GLY A 107 -9.82 -20.26 6.38
C GLY A 107 -8.82 -19.74 7.42
N GLN A 108 -9.01 -20.13 8.67
CA GLN A 108 -8.24 -19.60 9.82
C GLN A 108 -6.73 -19.88 9.72
N ALA A 109 -6.34 -20.99 9.11
CA ALA A 109 -4.94 -21.37 8.86
C ALA A 109 -4.22 -20.40 7.88
N TYR A 110 -4.98 -19.75 7.00
CA TYR A 110 -4.45 -18.89 5.94
C TYR A 110 -4.54 -17.40 6.29
N VAL A 111 -4.87 -17.05 7.53
CA VAL A 111 -4.92 -15.66 7.99
C VAL A 111 -3.51 -15.08 7.97
N THR A 112 -3.35 -13.93 7.32
CA THR A 112 -2.10 -13.18 7.28
C THR A 112 -1.64 -12.83 8.69
N GLN A 113 -0.40 -13.18 9.01
CA GLN A 113 0.26 -12.79 10.25
C GLN A 113 1.16 -11.59 10.01
N GLN A 114 1.33 -10.79 11.06
CA GLN A 114 2.12 -9.57 11.06
C GLN A 114 3.24 -9.69 12.09
N TYR A 115 4.44 -9.25 11.72
CA TYR A 115 5.59 -9.21 12.61
C TYR A 115 6.28 -7.85 12.48
N MET A 116 6.26 -7.05 13.54
CA MET A 116 6.93 -5.76 13.57
C MET A 116 8.44 -5.95 13.81
N LEU A 117 9.24 -5.30 12.98
CA LEU A 117 10.67 -5.17 13.16
C LEU A 117 10.97 -4.09 14.21
N GLY A 118 12.18 -4.11 14.76
CA GLY A 118 12.67 -3.11 15.69
C GLY A 118 12.78 -1.74 15.01
N THR A 119 12.27 -0.70 15.67
CA THR A 119 12.38 0.68 15.20
C THR A 119 13.82 1.16 15.18
N VAL A 120 14.19 1.98 14.19
CA VAL A 120 15.56 2.48 14.04
C VAL A 120 15.59 3.98 13.82
N HIS A 121 16.64 4.64 14.33
CA HIS A 121 16.91 6.07 14.11
C HIS A 121 17.59 6.30 12.76
N ILE A 122 16.96 5.82 11.69
CA ILE A 122 17.38 6.05 10.31
C ILE A 122 16.20 6.71 9.61
N GLU A 123 16.43 7.88 9.02
CA GLU A 123 15.40 8.60 8.27
C GLU A 123 15.28 8.05 6.84
N GLU A 124 14.05 7.90 6.37
CA GLU A 124 13.74 7.46 5.01
C GLU A 124 13.79 8.60 3.98
N ALA A 125 14.16 9.82 4.40
CA ALA A 125 14.03 11.03 3.60
C ALA A 125 14.99 11.15 2.40
N SER A 126 15.93 10.23 2.23
CA SER A 126 16.94 10.28 1.15
C SER A 126 17.20 8.90 0.54
N TYR A 127 17.87 8.88 -0.61
CA TYR A 127 18.35 7.62 -1.22
C TYR A 127 19.27 6.85 -0.26
N GLU A 128 20.23 7.54 0.37
CA GLU A 128 21.14 6.95 1.35
C GLU A 128 20.38 6.40 2.58
N GLY A 129 19.37 7.13 3.05
CA GLY A 129 18.51 6.68 4.14
C GLY A 129 17.77 5.39 3.80
N ASN A 130 17.16 5.32 2.62
CA ASN A 130 16.48 4.11 2.14
C ASN A 130 17.45 2.93 1.99
N ASP A 131 18.64 3.14 1.45
CA ASP A 131 19.64 2.09 1.32
C ASP A 131 20.12 1.53 2.68
N LYS A 132 20.35 2.42 3.65
CA LYS A 132 20.65 2.03 5.03
C LYS A 132 19.50 1.24 5.66
N LEU A 133 18.26 1.65 5.41
CA LEU A 133 17.07 0.94 5.87
C LEU A 133 16.99 -0.47 5.27
N LEU A 134 17.20 -0.64 3.96
CA LEU A 134 17.23 -1.97 3.33
C LEU A 134 18.23 -2.89 4.02
N THR A 135 19.45 -2.40 4.25
CA THR A 135 20.51 -3.14 4.94
C THR A 135 20.10 -3.53 6.37
N GLU A 136 19.51 -2.60 7.11
CA GLU A 136 19.08 -2.83 8.49
C GLU A 136 17.91 -3.81 8.58
N TRP A 137 16.94 -3.75 7.66
CA TRP A 137 15.86 -4.75 7.60
C TRP A 137 16.39 -6.15 7.30
N PHE A 138 17.35 -6.27 6.37
CA PHE A 138 18.02 -7.54 6.11
C PHE A 138 18.73 -8.07 7.34
N LYS A 139 19.37 -7.19 8.12
CA LYS A 139 20.01 -7.56 9.37
C LYS A 139 19.02 -8.11 10.38
N GLN A 140 17.92 -7.40 10.63
CA GLN A 140 16.88 -7.82 11.58
C GLN A 140 16.15 -9.10 11.15
N LEU A 141 16.03 -9.34 9.84
CA LEU A 141 15.46 -10.56 9.28
C LEU A 141 16.44 -11.74 9.24
N GLY A 142 17.72 -11.51 9.56
CA GLY A 142 18.77 -12.53 9.48
C GLY A 142 19.12 -12.93 8.03
N LEU A 143 18.95 -12.01 7.08
CA LEU A 143 19.22 -12.17 5.64
C LEU A 143 20.49 -11.43 5.17
N HIS A 144 21.29 -10.90 6.10
CA HIS A 144 22.41 -10.00 5.79
C HIS A 144 23.73 -10.69 5.42
N SER A 145 23.84 -12.02 5.55
CA SER A 145 25.06 -12.74 5.16
C SER A 145 25.16 -12.87 3.65
N ASP A 146 26.38 -12.94 3.11
CA ASP A 146 26.64 -13.06 1.67
C ASP A 146 25.86 -14.21 1.02
N GLU A 147 25.77 -15.37 1.69
CA GLU A 147 24.99 -16.52 1.22
C GLU A 147 23.49 -16.20 1.10
N GLU A 148 22.94 -15.44 2.04
CA GLU A 148 21.52 -15.07 2.05
C GLU A 148 21.21 -13.97 1.03
N GLN A 149 22.13 -13.03 0.84
CA GLN A 149 22.03 -12.02 -0.20
C GLN A 149 22.08 -12.65 -1.60
N CYS A 150 23.02 -13.56 -1.82
CA CYS A 150 23.13 -14.34 -3.05
C CYS A 150 21.84 -15.12 -3.33
N ARG A 151 21.34 -15.84 -2.32
CA ARG A 151 20.06 -16.56 -2.40
C ARG A 151 18.90 -15.61 -2.72
N THR A 152 18.81 -14.48 -2.03
CA THR A 152 17.74 -13.50 -2.22
C THR A 152 17.75 -12.95 -3.65
N GLY A 153 18.92 -12.56 -4.17
CA GLY A 153 19.06 -12.05 -5.54
C GLY A 153 18.72 -13.08 -6.62
N MET A 154 18.96 -14.37 -6.36
CA MET A 154 18.75 -15.43 -7.35
C MET A 154 17.38 -16.10 -7.28
N GLU A 155 16.73 -16.14 -6.11
CA GLU A 155 15.60 -17.04 -5.85
C GLU A 155 14.36 -16.34 -5.30
N CYS A 156 14.46 -15.05 -4.97
CA CYS A 156 13.39 -14.32 -4.29
C CYS A 156 13.02 -13.03 -5.02
N VAL A 157 11.74 -12.70 -4.90
CA VAL A 157 11.24 -11.36 -5.12
C VAL A 157 10.35 -10.97 -3.95
N ILE A 158 10.61 -9.81 -3.37
CA ILE A 158 10.00 -9.31 -2.14
C ILE A 158 9.19 -8.06 -2.51
N PRO A 159 7.85 -8.12 -2.39
CA PRO A 159 7.02 -6.93 -2.45
C PRO A 159 7.36 -6.00 -1.29
N TRP A 160 7.73 -4.78 -1.66
CA TRP A 160 8.20 -3.76 -0.74
C TRP A 160 7.25 -2.57 -0.77
N VAL A 161 6.53 -2.38 0.33
CA VAL A 161 5.44 -1.41 0.45
C VAL A 161 5.94 -0.17 1.18
N GLY A 162 5.60 1.00 0.65
CA GLY A 162 5.88 2.28 1.28
C GLY A 162 4.99 3.38 0.71
N ASP A 163 5.16 4.60 1.21
CA ASP A 163 4.50 5.76 0.63
C ASP A 163 5.04 6.07 -0.79
N GLN A 164 4.45 7.04 -1.48
CA GLN A 164 4.85 7.35 -2.86
C GLN A 164 6.32 7.73 -2.96
N LEU A 165 6.83 8.47 -1.98
CA LEU A 165 8.17 9.02 -2.00
C LEU A 165 9.21 7.94 -1.68
N THR A 166 8.91 7.03 -0.75
CA THR A 166 9.67 5.79 -0.53
C THR A 166 9.82 5.00 -1.81
N ILE A 167 8.70 4.72 -2.48
CA ILE A 167 8.68 3.90 -3.68
C ILE A 167 9.44 4.59 -4.83
N GLU A 168 9.33 5.91 -4.96
CA GLU A 168 10.14 6.68 -5.91
C GLU A 168 11.63 6.59 -5.60
N ARG A 169 12.03 6.66 -4.32
CA ARG A 169 13.43 6.53 -3.90
C ARG A 169 13.99 5.14 -4.18
N LEU A 170 13.24 4.08 -3.87
CA LEU A 170 13.62 2.70 -4.17
C LEU A 170 13.78 2.47 -5.68
N ARG A 171 12.85 3.02 -6.50
CA ARG A 171 12.98 2.98 -7.97
C ARG A 171 14.20 3.75 -8.47
N GLY A 172 14.55 4.86 -7.84
CA GLY A 172 15.76 5.62 -8.17
C GLY A 172 17.03 4.85 -7.82
N LEU A 173 17.09 4.18 -6.66
CA LEU A 173 18.19 3.29 -6.28
C LEU A 173 18.35 2.14 -7.28
N TYR A 174 17.25 1.46 -7.63
CA TYR A 174 17.25 0.42 -8.65
C TYR A 174 17.85 0.90 -9.98
N LYS A 175 17.45 2.10 -10.45
CA LYS A 175 18.03 2.68 -11.68
C LYS A 175 19.51 3.02 -11.54
N PHE A 176 19.93 3.52 -10.38
CA PHE A 176 21.32 3.87 -10.11
C PHE A 176 22.22 2.63 -10.07
N ARG A 177 21.69 1.51 -9.55
CA ARG A 177 22.38 0.22 -9.39
C ARG A 177 22.21 -0.75 -10.55
N ALA A 178 21.51 -0.36 -11.62
CA ALA A 178 21.20 -1.23 -12.75
C ALA A 178 22.45 -1.80 -13.47
N GLN A 179 23.64 -1.26 -13.22
CA GLN A 179 24.90 -1.71 -13.81
C GLN A 179 25.80 -2.48 -12.82
N ASP A 180 25.33 -2.72 -11.60
CA ASP A 180 26.08 -3.49 -10.60
C ASP A 180 26.26 -4.94 -11.06
N HIS A 181 27.18 -5.68 -10.45
CA HIS A 181 27.67 -6.94 -11.00
C HIS A 181 26.80 -8.17 -10.69
N ASN A 182 25.82 -8.06 -9.80
CA ASN A 182 24.95 -9.17 -9.43
C ASN A 182 23.52 -8.70 -9.13
N ALA A 183 22.58 -9.65 -9.15
CA ALA A 183 21.15 -9.38 -8.98
C ALA A 183 20.78 -8.82 -7.59
N PHE A 184 21.58 -9.10 -6.56
CA PHE A 184 21.34 -8.56 -5.23
C PHE A 184 21.65 -7.06 -5.18
N ASP A 185 22.84 -6.67 -5.64
CA ASP A 185 23.28 -5.28 -5.69
C ASP A 185 22.41 -4.44 -6.64
N GLN A 186 22.01 -5.01 -7.78
CA GLN A 186 21.05 -4.39 -8.70
C GLN A 186 19.64 -4.19 -8.11
N MET A 187 19.35 -4.79 -6.94
CA MET A 187 18.05 -4.74 -6.27
C MET A 187 16.92 -5.42 -7.06
N ASP A 188 17.23 -6.40 -7.91
CA ASP A 188 16.25 -7.14 -8.73
C ASP A 188 15.22 -7.90 -7.87
N TRP A 189 15.58 -8.23 -6.65
CA TRP A 189 14.73 -8.92 -5.69
C TRP A 189 13.63 -8.01 -5.10
N ILE A 190 13.57 -6.70 -5.38
CA ILE A 190 12.54 -5.79 -4.86
C ILE A 190 11.42 -5.58 -5.90
N ILE A 191 10.15 -5.72 -5.48
CA ILE A 191 9.00 -5.12 -6.20
C ILE A 191 8.49 -3.93 -5.40
N PRO A 192 8.73 -2.69 -5.86
CA PRO A 192 8.20 -1.50 -5.19
C PRO A 192 6.66 -1.41 -5.37
N VAL A 193 5.93 -1.47 -4.26
CA VAL A 193 4.46 -1.43 -4.21
C VAL A 193 4.01 -0.17 -3.47
N PHE A 194 3.18 0.65 -4.11
CA PHE A 194 2.60 1.81 -3.44
C PHE A 194 1.62 1.38 -2.35
N GLY A 195 1.77 1.93 -1.14
CA GLY A 195 0.89 1.66 -0.02
C GLY A 195 -0.52 2.18 -0.27
N TRP A 196 -1.47 1.27 -0.47
CA TRP A 196 -2.87 1.59 -0.76
C TRP A 196 -3.53 2.47 0.31
N PHE A 197 -3.13 2.34 1.58
CA PHE A 197 -3.62 3.24 2.62
C PHE A 197 -3.27 4.71 2.34
N HIS A 198 -2.05 4.99 1.88
CA HIS A 198 -1.67 6.34 1.45
C HIS A 198 -2.47 6.80 0.22
N LEU A 199 -2.85 5.90 -0.69
CA LEU A 199 -3.78 6.24 -1.78
C LEU A 199 -5.11 6.71 -1.22
N HIS A 200 -5.69 5.97 -0.27
CA HIS A 200 -6.95 6.34 0.37
C HIS A 200 -6.83 7.70 1.06
N MET A 201 -5.74 7.97 1.77
CA MET A 201 -5.50 9.28 2.39
C MET A 201 -5.38 10.40 1.35
N ALA A 202 -4.58 10.20 0.30
CA ALA A 202 -4.39 11.19 -0.76
C ALA A 202 -5.69 11.48 -1.51
N PHE A 203 -6.48 10.44 -1.80
CA PHE A 203 -7.79 10.56 -2.45
C PHE A 203 -8.78 11.31 -1.57
N THR A 204 -8.86 10.96 -0.29
CA THR A 204 -9.72 11.63 0.71
C THR A 204 -9.36 13.11 0.84
N ASN A 205 -8.07 13.44 0.86
CA ASN A 205 -7.60 14.84 0.84
C ASN A 205 -7.95 15.57 -0.47
N SER A 206 -7.95 14.85 -1.59
CA SER A 206 -8.37 15.39 -2.89
C SER A 206 -9.86 15.73 -2.88
N LEU A 207 -10.71 14.81 -2.39
CA LEU A 207 -12.15 15.06 -2.21
C LEU A 207 -12.39 16.26 -1.30
N HIS A 208 -11.69 16.34 -0.18
CA HIS A 208 -11.76 17.50 0.71
C HIS A 208 -11.48 18.79 -0.03
N LYS A 209 -10.35 18.89 -0.73
CA LYS A 209 -9.98 20.12 -1.46
C LYS A 209 -10.98 20.51 -2.54
N GLN A 210 -11.51 19.53 -3.27
CA GLN A 210 -12.41 19.79 -4.40
C GLN A 210 -13.82 20.16 -3.93
N TYR A 211 -14.29 19.53 -2.86
CA TYR A 211 -15.70 19.59 -2.44
C TYR A 211 -15.91 20.28 -1.10
N LEU A 212 -14.89 20.96 -0.53
CA LEU A 212 -15.02 21.67 0.74
C LEU A 212 -16.17 22.69 0.69
N GLY A 213 -16.17 23.58 -0.30
CA GLY A 213 -17.17 24.64 -0.42
C GLY A 213 -17.21 25.57 0.79
N THR A 214 -18.39 26.13 1.06
CA THR A 214 -18.64 27.06 2.17
C THR A 214 -19.74 26.55 3.09
N THR A 215 -19.89 27.16 4.26
CA THR A 215 -20.95 26.83 5.23
C THR A 215 -22.36 27.11 4.70
N ALA A 216 -22.50 28.04 3.76
CA ALA A 216 -23.78 28.40 3.13
C ALA A 216 -24.10 27.58 1.87
N GLY A 217 -23.13 26.82 1.35
CA GLY A 217 -23.31 25.96 0.19
C GLY A 217 -23.80 24.55 0.56
N CYS A 218 -23.69 23.61 -0.38
CA CYS A 218 -24.00 22.18 -0.18
C CYS A 218 -22.74 21.29 -0.12
N GLY A 219 -21.55 21.89 0.05
CA GLY A 219 -20.27 21.18 0.12
C GLY A 219 -19.98 20.56 1.49
N LEU A 220 -18.81 19.94 1.63
CA LEU A 220 -18.38 19.27 2.86
C LEU A 220 -18.35 20.22 4.07
N MET A 221 -17.99 21.50 3.89
CA MET A 221 -17.98 22.50 4.96
C MET A 221 -19.37 22.73 5.57
N HIS A 222 -20.42 22.69 4.74
CA HIS A 222 -21.80 22.75 5.23
C HIS A 222 -22.13 21.52 6.08
N ALA A 223 -21.79 20.32 5.59
CA ALA A 223 -21.99 19.08 6.33
C ALA A 223 -21.17 19.04 7.64
N PHE A 224 -19.92 19.50 7.62
CA PHE A 224 -19.08 19.59 8.83
C PHE A 224 -19.72 20.49 9.88
N THR A 225 -20.33 21.59 9.44
CA THR A 225 -21.01 22.53 10.34
C THR A 225 -22.28 21.90 10.93
N LEU A 226 -23.11 21.28 10.09
CA LEU A 226 -24.35 20.60 10.52
C LEU A 226 -24.08 19.44 11.49
N LEU A 227 -23.02 18.67 11.24
CA LEU A 227 -22.63 17.51 12.03
C LEU A 227 -21.66 17.86 13.18
N GLU A 228 -21.41 19.16 13.41
CA GLU A 228 -20.49 19.68 14.43
C GLU A 228 -19.07 19.05 14.40
N ARG A 229 -18.60 18.68 13.21
CA ARG A 229 -17.28 18.08 13.00
C ARG A 229 -16.18 19.14 13.05
N LYS A 230 -15.38 19.10 14.12
CA LYS A 230 -14.25 20.03 14.32
C LYS A 230 -12.97 19.51 13.67
N GLY A 231 -12.07 20.44 13.32
CA GLY A 231 -10.74 20.12 12.80
C GLY A 231 -10.69 19.66 11.35
N LEU A 232 -11.82 19.66 10.63
CA LEU A 232 -11.91 19.28 9.22
C LEU A 232 -11.90 20.48 8.26
N ASN A 233 -11.73 21.71 8.77
CA ASN A 233 -11.80 22.92 7.93
C ASN A 233 -10.56 23.10 7.04
N TYR A 234 -9.45 22.47 7.40
CA TYR A 234 -8.19 22.51 6.67
C TYR A 234 -7.56 21.13 6.68
N VAL A 235 -6.88 20.78 5.58
CA VAL A 235 -6.21 19.48 5.47
C VAL A 235 -5.08 19.40 6.49
N GLN A 236 -5.05 18.29 7.24
CA GLN A 236 -3.91 17.94 8.10
C GLN A 236 -3.38 16.56 7.70
N THR A 237 -2.06 16.42 7.70
CA THR A 237 -1.38 15.14 7.45
C THR A 237 -1.08 14.37 8.73
N LYS A 238 -1.36 14.97 9.90
CA LYS A 238 -1.07 14.40 11.22
C LYS A 238 -2.35 14.19 12.02
N GLY A 239 -2.29 13.26 12.97
CA GLY A 239 -3.38 13.00 13.90
C GLY A 239 -4.60 12.34 13.25
N PRO A 240 -5.79 12.44 13.86
CA PRO A 240 -6.98 11.71 13.45
C PRO A 240 -7.68 12.31 12.22
N PHE A 241 -7.06 13.28 11.52
CA PHE A 241 -7.70 14.02 10.44
C PHE A 241 -8.25 13.09 9.35
N TYR A 242 -7.43 12.15 8.86
CA TYR A 242 -7.87 11.22 7.82
C TYR A 242 -9.08 10.40 8.27
N GLN A 243 -9.02 9.80 9.46
CA GLN A 243 -10.12 8.99 9.99
C GLN A 243 -11.40 9.81 10.12
N ASN A 244 -11.31 10.99 10.75
CA ASN A 244 -12.46 11.87 10.97
C ASN A 244 -13.07 12.34 9.64
N LEU A 245 -12.23 12.65 8.65
CA LEU A 245 -12.67 13.07 7.33
C LEU A 245 -13.33 11.91 6.59
N HIS A 246 -12.72 10.73 6.61
CA HIS A 246 -13.24 9.53 5.97
C HIS A 246 -14.63 9.16 6.53
N ASP A 247 -14.76 9.06 7.86
CA ASP A 247 -16.02 8.74 8.53
C ASP A 247 -17.10 9.76 8.21
N THR A 248 -16.74 11.05 8.17
CA THR A 248 -17.69 12.10 7.84
C THR A 248 -18.15 12.03 6.38
N ILE A 249 -17.25 11.78 5.43
CA ILE A 249 -17.61 11.59 4.02
C ILE A 249 -18.55 10.40 3.87
N THR A 250 -18.27 9.28 4.54
CA THR A 250 -19.13 8.08 4.51
C THR A 250 -20.52 8.38 5.06
N HIS A 251 -20.64 9.01 6.24
CA HIS A 251 -21.94 9.38 6.81
C HIS A 251 -22.73 10.34 5.92
N VAL A 252 -22.05 11.33 5.33
CA VAL A 252 -22.70 12.29 4.42
C VAL A 252 -23.18 11.58 3.16
N ALA A 253 -22.38 10.69 2.60
CA ALA A 253 -22.77 9.89 1.44
C ALA A 253 -24.00 9.02 1.73
N GLU A 254 -24.02 8.31 2.86
CA GLU A 254 -25.16 7.51 3.31
C GLU A 254 -26.44 8.36 3.44
N ALA A 255 -26.36 9.52 4.11
CA ALA A 255 -27.50 10.41 4.28
C ALA A 255 -28.06 10.95 2.95
N TYR A 256 -27.18 11.32 2.01
CA TYR A 256 -27.61 11.76 0.67
C TYR A 256 -28.25 10.63 -0.13
N ILE A 257 -27.69 9.42 -0.09
CA ILE A 257 -28.28 8.26 -0.75
C ILE A 257 -29.70 8.02 -0.22
N TRP A 258 -29.90 8.10 1.10
CA TRP A 258 -31.21 7.91 1.73
C TRP A 258 -32.21 9.01 1.40
N THR A 259 -31.75 10.24 1.20
CA THR A 259 -32.63 11.37 0.84
C THR A 259 -33.09 11.29 -0.62
N CYS A 260 -32.31 10.64 -1.48
CA CYS A 260 -32.62 10.45 -2.90
C CYS A 260 -33.54 9.25 -3.19
N TRP A 261 -33.83 8.42 -2.18
CA TRP A 261 -34.71 7.25 -2.26
C TRP A 261 -36.01 7.49 -1.49
#